data_AF-A0A9E1ZEG5-F1
#
_entry.id   AF-A0A9E1ZEG5-F1
#
_cell.length_a   1.000
_cell.length_b   1.000
_cell.length_c   1.000
_cell.angle_alpha   90.00
_cell.angle_beta   90.00
_cell.angle_gamma   90.00
#
_symmetry.space_group_name_H-M   'P 1'
#
loop_
_entity.id
_entity.type
_entity.pdbx_description
1 polymer ?
#
loop_
_entity_poly.entity_id
_entity_poly.type
_entity_poly.pdbx_seq_one_letter_code
_entity_poly.pdbx_strand_id
1 'polypeptide(L)' 'LADELGVSRQTVNAIEKGKFDPSLPLAFKVARLFELSIEDIFQDAPTASTL' A
#
# COMPACT_ATOMS: atom_id res chain seq x y z
N LEU A 1 4.56 -7.17 10.17
CA LEU A 1 4.13 -6.62 8.86
C LEU A 1 4.81 -7.31 7.69
N ALA A 2 6.14 -7.27 7.57
CA ALA A 2 6.86 -7.88 6.43
C ALA A 2 6.59 -9.39 6.26
N ASP A 3 6.68 -10.15 7.35
CA ASP A 3 6.45 -11.60 7.34
C ASP A 3 4.99 -11.94 7.01
N GLU A 4 4.03 -11.22 7.62
CA GLU A 4 2.60 -11.32 7.32
C GLU A 4 2.30 -11.03 5.85
N LEU A 5 2.93 -9.99 5.28
CA LEU A 5 2.79 -9.61 3.89
C LEU A 5 3.60 -10.49 2.93
N GLY A 6 4.48 -11.36 3.43
CA GLY A 6 5.32 -12.25 2.61
C GLY A 6 6.31 -11.47 1.75
N VAL A 7 6.75 -10.30 2.22
CA VAL A 7 7.68 -9.41 1.52
C VAL A 7 8.87 -9.08 2.41
N SER A 8 9.94 -8.57 1.80
CA SER A 8 11.09 -8.12 2.58
C SER A 8 10.74 -6.91 3.46
N ARG A 9 11.50 -6.71 4.54
CA ARG A 9 11.42 -5.48 5.34
C ARG A 9 11.68 -4.21 4.50
N GLN A 10 12.52 -4.31 3.47
CA GLN A 10 12.79 -3.20 2.56
C GLN A 10 11.54 -2.81 1.76
N THR A 11 10.74 -3.79 1.33
CA THR A 11 9.48 -3.56 0.62
C THR A 11 8.49 -2.81 1.50
N VAL A 12 8.33 -3.22 2.77
CA VAL A 12 7.49 -2.50 3.74
C VAL A 12 7.96 -1.06 3.92
N ASN A 13 9.27 -0.86 4.17
CA ASN A 13 9.83 0.48 4.34
C ASN A 13 9.65 1.37 3.11
N ALA A 14 9.62 0.80 1.90
CA ALA A 14 9.42 1.53 0.66
C ALA A 14 7.95 1.95 0.48
N ILE A 15 7.01 1.08 0.84
CA ILE A 15 5.56 1.38 0.87
C ILE A 15 5.27 2.50 1.86
N GLU A 16 5.77 2.39 3.11
CA GLU A 16 5.55 3.40 4.15
C GLU A 16 6.12 4.78 3.79
N LYS A 17 7.17 4.83 2.98
CA LYS A 17 7.78 6.08 2.50
C LYS A 17 7.12 6.62 1.22
N GLY A 18 6.08 5.95 0.70
CA GLY A 18 5.46 6.29 -0.58
C GLY A 18 6.42 6.17 -1.78
N LYS A 19 7.50 5.39 -1.64
CA LYS A 19 8.54 5.22 -2.66
C LYS A 19 8.34 3.99 -3.54
N PHE A 20 7.31 3.20 -3.25
CA PHE A 20 7.01 1.97 -3.96
C PHE A 20 5.51 1.83 -4.11
N ASP A 21 5.09 1.65 -5.36
CA ASP A 21 3.71 1.36 -5.69
C ASP A 21 3.51 -0.16 -5.64
N PRO A 22 2.77 -0.70 -4.65
CA PRO A 22 2.61 -2.13 -4.51
C PRO A 22 1.81 -2.72 -5.67
N SER A 23 2.12 -3.96 -6.05
CA SER A 23 1.27 -4.69 -6.99
C SER A 23 -0.14 -4.89 -6.40
N LEU A 24 -1.17 -4.96 -7.26
CA LEU A 24 -2.55 -5.18 -6.81
C LEU A 24 -2.69 -6.33 -5.79
N PRO A 25 -2.10 -7.53 -5.98
CA PRO A 25 -2.16 -8.61 -4.97
C PRO A 25 -1.60 -8.21 -3.61
N LEU A 26 -0.50 -7.43 -3.59
CA LEU A 26 0.11 -6.95 -2.35
C LEU A 26 -0.75 -5.88 -1.69
N ALA A 27 -1.31 -4.96 -2.46
CA ALA A 27 -2.25 -3.95 -1.98
C ALA A 27 -3.49 -4.60 -1.32
N PHE A 28 -4.09 -5.61 -1.96
CA PHE A 28 -5.19 -6.38 -1.37
C PHE A 28 -4.77 -7.15 -0.11
N LYS A 29 -3.53 -7.64 -0.04
CA LYS A 29 -3.03 -8.33 1.15
C LYS A 29 -2.87 -7.36 2.32
N VAL A 30 -2.41 -6.14 2.06
CA VAL A 30 -2.34 -5.05 3.04
C VAL A 30 -3.75 -4.67 3.50
N ALA A 31 -4.70 -4.46 2.59
CA ALA A 31 -6.09 -4.13 2.92
C ALA A 31 -6.73 -5.18 3.85
N ARG A 32 -6.59 -6.47 3.53
CA ARG A 32 -7.08 -7.56 4.38
C ARG A 32 -6.40 -7.60 5.76
N LEU A 33 -5.11 -7.31 5.84
CA LEU A 33 -4.37 -7.33 7.10
C LEU A 33 -4.85 -6.25 8.09
N PHE A 34 -5.31 -5.11 7.57
CA PHE A 34 -5.83 -4.01 8.36
C PHE A 34 -7.36 -4.00 8.48
N GLU A 35 -8.05 -4.98 7.88
CA GLU A 35 -9.52 -5.04 7.82
C GLU A 35 -10.16 -3.77 7.21
N LEU A 36 -9.48 -3.17 6.24
CA LEU A 36 -9.93 -1.97 5.52
C LEU A 36 -10.20 -2.28 4.06
N SER A 37 -10.91 -1.39 3.36
CA SER A 37 -10.97 -1.45 1.91
C SER A 37 -9.63 -1.04 1.30
N ILE A 38 -9.37 -1.45 0.05
CA ILE A 38 -8.13 -1.07 -0.64
C ILE A 38 -8.05 0.46 -0.85
N GLU A 39 -9.20 1.11 -1.04
CA GLU A 39 -9.35 2.54 -1.27
C GLU A 39 -9.11 3.38 0.01
N ASP A 40 -9.30 2.78 1.19
CA ASP A 40 -8.97 3.43 2.48
C ASP A 40 -7.46 3.54 2.71
N ILE A 41 -6.66 2.69 2.04
CA ILE A 41 -5.20 2.61 2.20
C ILE A 41 -4.45 3.18 1.00
N PHE A 42 -4.92 2.89 -0.22
CA PHE A 42 -4.29 3.30 -1.47
C PHE A 42 -5.25 4.16 -2.27
N GLN A 43 -4.85 5.41 -2.52
CA GLN A 43 -5.64 6.36 -3.28
C GLN A 43 -5.08 6.48 -4.69
N ASP A 44 -5.93 6.27 -5.71
CA ASP A 44 -5.65 6.66 -7.09
C ASP A 44 -5.78 8.18 -7.19
N ALA A 45 -4.76 8.89 -6.69
CA ALA A 45 -4.72 10.34 -6.82
C ALA A 45 -4.06 10.68 -8.16
N PRO A 46 -4.80 11.13 -9.20
CA PRO A 46 -4.22 12.09 -10.11
C PRO A 46 -3.87 13.30 -9.25
N THR A 47 -2.59 13.67 -9.20
CA THR A 47 -2.16 14.91 -8.57
C THR A 47 -2.69 16.08 -9.40
N ALA A 48 -3.97 16.41 -9.29
CA ALA A 48 -4.57 17.60 -9.90
C ALA A 48 -5.95 17.91 -9.29
N SER A 49 -5.95 18.76 -8.26
CA SER A 49 -6.62 20.08 -8.34
C SER A 49 -6.41 20.81 -7.02
N THR A 50 -5.36 21.62 -6.99
CA THR A 50 -5.44 22.92 -6.32
C THR A 50 -6.58 23.68 -7.00
N LEU A 51 -7.74 23.74 -6.36
CA LEU A 51 -8.68 24.84 -6.56
C LEU A 51 -8.33 25.95 -5.57
#